data_AF-A0A7Y1TUS9-F1
#
_entry.id   AF-A0A7Y1TUS9-F1
#
_cell.length_a   1.000
_cell.length_b   1.000
_cell.length_c   1.000
_cell.angle_alpha   90.00
_cell.angle_beta   90.00
_cell.angle_gamma   90.00
#
_symmetry.space_group_name_H-M   'P 1'
#
loop_
_entity.id
_entity.type
_entity.pdbx_description
1 polymer ?
#
loop_
_entity_poly.entity_id
_entity_poly.type
_entity_poly.pdbx_seq_one_letter_code
_entity_poly.pdbx_strand_id
1 'polypeptide(L)'
;ASATNLVPNVPTLRRKTLAVVGGVSTIIDQEIAPGVENLQVQLGIDVDQDNTVDRYVNVGDDIYDPSAAGFVPGARVITARIWLVVRGQSIEPGVQDSRDYEPGDVDLGTYSDDFRRLQVSKTILLRNART
;
A
#
# COMPACT_ATOMS: atom_id res chain seq x y z
N ALA A 1 -9.59 -15.96 13.97
CA ALA A 1 -10.82 -15.23 13.59
C ALA A 1 -11.23 -15.69 12.20
N SER A 2 -12.44 -16.22 12.04
CA SER A 2 -12.96 -16.62 10.73
C SER A 2 -13.30 -15.36 9.95
N ALA A 3 -12.55 -15.07 8.90
CA ALA A 3 -12.69 -13.87 8.10
C ALA A 3 -13.41 -14.26 6.80
N THR A 4 -14.70 -13.98 6.72
CA THR A 4 -15.45 -14.24 5.49
C THR A 4 -14.97 -13.26 4.42
N ASN A 5 -14.65 -13.78 3.24
CA ASN A 5 -14.42 -12.95 2.06
C ASN A 5 -15.78 -12.43 1.57
N LEU A 6 -15.90 -11.13 1.29
CA LEU A 6 -17.10 -10.57 0.67
C LEU A 6 -17.35 -11.22 -0.70
N VAL A 7 -16.27 -11.59 -1.40
CA VAL A 7 -16.31 -12.36 -2.64
C VAL A 7 -15.31 -13.52 -2.55
N PRO A 8 -15.77 -14.79 -2.55
CA PRO A 8 -14.88 -15.95 -2.52
C PRO A 8 -13.90 -15.97 -3.72
N ASN A 9 -12.67 -16.45 -3.50
CA ASN A 9 -11.62 -16.61 -4.51
C ASN A 9 -11.20 -15.33 -5.24
N VAL A 10 -11.53 -14.16 -4.69
CA VAL A 10 -11.05 -12.86 -5.17
C VAL A 10 -10.03 -12.32 -4.15
N PRO A 11 -8.82 -11.91 -4.59
CA PRO A 11 -7.87 -11.23 -3.73
C PRO A 11 -8.51 -10.01 -3.07
N THR A 12 -8.14 -9.73 -1.83
CA THR A 12 -8.84 -8.72 -1.07
C THR A 12 -7.90 -7.98 -0.14
N LEU A 13 -8.04 -6.65 -0.14
CA LEU A 13 -7.36 -5.79 0.81
C LEU A 13 -8.04 -5.95 2.16
N ARG A 14 -7.24 -6.30 3.17
CA ARG A 14 -7.71 -6.48 4.54
C ARG A 14 -6.90 -5.62 5.49
N ARG A 15 -7.53 -5.22 6.59
CA ARG A 15 -6.90 -4.49 7.70
C ARG A 15 -6.98 -5.32 8.96
N LYS A 16 -5.86 -5.43 9.67
CA LYS A 16 -5.84 -5.93 11.05
C LYS A 16 -6.14 -4.78 12.00
N THR A 17 -7.12 -4.94 12.86
CA THR A 17 -7.50 -3.96 13.89
C THR A 17 -7.33 -4.62 15.25
N LEU A 18 -6.64 -3.97 16.18
CA LEU A 18 -6.65 -4.38 17.58
C LEU A 18 -7.94 -3.87 18.24
N ALA A 19 -8.73 -4.78 18.80
CA ALA A 19 -9.98 -4.47 19.48
C ALA A 19 -10.06 -5.20 20.83
N VAL A 20 -10.98 -4.80 21.69
CA VAL A 20 -11.26 -5.51 22.95
C VAL A 20 -12.60 -6.23 22.82
N VAL A 21 -12.58 -7.56 22.95
CA VAL A 21 -13.78 -8.40 22.89
C VAL A 21 -13.88 -9.17 24.20
N GLY A 22 -14.95 -8.95 24.97
CA GLY A 22 -15.11 -9.58 26.29
C GLY A 22 -14.00 -9.24 27.29
N GLY A 23 -13.43 -8.03 27.20
CA GLY A 23 -12.31 -7.60 28.05
C GLY A 23 -10.92 -8.07 27.60
N VAL A 24 -10.82 -8.81 26.49
CA VAL A 24 -9.55 -9.33 25.97
C VAL A 24 -9.15 -8.64 24.67
N SER A 25 -7.91 -8.15 24.63
CA SER A 25 -7.27 -7.63 23.42
C SER A 25 -7.19 -8.71 22.34
N THR A 26 -7.83 -8.46 21.21
CA THR A 26 -7.99 -9.40 20.11
C THR A 26 -7.67 -8.71 18.79
N ILE A 27 -6.90 -9.37 17.92
CA ILE A 27 -6.70 -8.92 16.55
C ILE A 27 -7.90 -9.37 15.70
N ILE A 28 -8.62 -8.39 15.16
CA ILE A 28 -9.71 -8.59 14.21
C ILE A 28 -9.14 -8.39 12.81
N ASP A 29 -9.44 -9.33 11.93
CA ASP A 29 -9.19 -9.21 10.51
C ASP A 29 -10.46 -8.70 9.81
N GLN A 30 -10.36 -7.55 9.15
CA GLN A 30 -11.48 -6.89 8.48
C GLN A 30 -11.19 -6.72 6.99
N GLU A 31 -12.14 -7.12 6.16
CA GLU A 31 -12.11 -6.82 4.73
C GLU A 31 -12.36 -5.33 4.45
N ILE A 32 -11.57 -4.77 3.54
CA ILE A 32 -11.65 -3.36 3.13
C ILE A 32 -12.13 -3.24 1.68
N ALA A 33 -11.52 -4.01 0.76
CA ALA A 33 -11.86 -3.94 -0.65
C ALA A 33 -11.50 -5.24 -1.39
N PRO A 34 -12.46 -5.92 -2.04
CA PRO A 34 -12.16 -7.04 -2.93
C PRO A 34 -11.50 -6.54 -4.23
N GLY A 35 -10.78 -7.43 -4.90
CA GLY A 35 -10.08 -7.19 -6.16
C GLY A 35 -8.67 -6.63 -6.00
N VAL A 36 -8.30 -6.10 -4.84
CA VAL A 36 -6.94 -5.58 -4.61
C VAL A 36 -5.96 -6.75 -4.51
N GLU A 37 -5.04 -6.84 -5.47
CA GLU A 37 -4.01 -7.89 -5.54
C GLU A 37 -2.65 -7.40 -5.05
N ASN A 38 -2.38 -6.09 -5.14
CA ASN A 38 -1.13 -5.50 -4.71
C ASN A 38 -1.34 -4.09 -4.15
N LEU A 39 -0.59 -3.77 -3.10
CA LEU A 39 -0.52 -2.44 -2.49
C LEU A 39 0.96 -2.10 -2.27
N GLN A 40 1.40 -0.96 -2.81
CA GLN A 40 2.73 -0.40 -2.53
C GLN A 40 2.60 0.96 -1.86
N VAL A 41 3.57 1.28 -1.02
CA VAL A 41 3.65 2.57 -0.33
C VAL A 41 5.07 3.12 -0.39
N GLN A 42 5.18 4.38 -0.77
CA GLN A 42 6.37 5.19 -0.58
C GLN A 42 6.06 6.37 0.34
N LEU A 43 7.04 6.75 1.14
CA LEU A 43 6.96 7.87 2.06
C LEU A 43 7.64 9.06 1.40
N GLY A 44 6.99 10.24 1.40
CA GLY A 44 7.61 11.49 0.97
C GLY A 44 8.20 12.22 2.17
N ILE A 45 9.51 12.48 2.08
CA ILE A 45 10.35 12.93 3.18
C ILE A 45 10.75 14.39 2.99
N ASP A 46 10.69 15.12 4.09
CA ASP A 46 11.20 16.48 4.28
C ASP A 46 12.43 16.38 5.19
N VAL A 47 13.62 16.63 4.64
CA VAL A 47 14.90 16.48 5.35
C VAL A 47 15.43 17.78 5.93
N ASP A 48 15.01 18.93 5.41
CA ASP A 48 15.49 20.26 5.84
C ASP A 48 14.44 21.07 6.63
N GLN A 49 13.27 20.46 6.84
CA GLN A 49 12.16 20.95 7.64
C GLN A 49 11.39 22.14 7.05
N ASP A 50 11.48 22.35 5.74
CA ASP A 50 10.80 23.44 5.04
C ASP A 50 9.30 23.17 4.74
N ASN A 51 8.80 21.96 5.02
CA ASN A 51 7.46 21.44 4.68
C ASN A 51 7.23 21.08 3.21
N THR A 52 8.30 20.87 2.46
CA THR A 52 8.31 20.39 1.08
C THR A 52 8.83 18.95 1.06
N VAL A 53 8.38 18.16 0.08
CA VAL A 53 8.92 16.81 -0.10
C VAL A 53 10.21 16.92 -0.90
N ASP A 54 11.33 16.50 -0.30
CA ASP A 54 12.62 16.42 -0.97
C ASP A 54 12.77 15.13 -1.77
N ARG A 55 12.29 14.01 -1.23
CA ARG A 55 12.39 12.69 -1.87
C ARG A 55 11.32 11.72 -1.41
N TYR A 56 11.06 10.72 -2.26
CA TYR A 56 10.27 9.55 -1.90
C TYR A 56 11.18 8.36 -1.62
N VAL A 57 10.90 7.63 -0.56
CA VAL A 57 11.65 6.44 -0.14
C VAL A 57 10.70 5.27 0.14
N ASN A 58 11.21 4.05 0.03
CA ASN A 58 10.47 2.86 0.41
C ASN A 58 10.40 2.71 1.93
N VAL A 59 9.45 1.90 2.40
CA VAL A 59 9.39 1.54 3.81
C VAL A 59 10.63 0.71 4.18
N GLY A 60 11.31 1.09 5.26
CA GLY A 60 12.54 0.43 5.70
C GLY A 60 13.83 1.07 5.19
N ASP A 61 13.75 2.21 4.49
CA ASP A 61 14.91 2.98 4.08
C ASP A 61 15.75 3.49 5.27
N ASP A 62 17.07 3.46 5.11
CA ASP A 62 18.09 3.86 6.10
C ASP A 62 17.90 5.26 6.67
N ILE A 63 17.23 6.16 5.94
CA ILE A 63 16.99 7.55 6.36
C ILE A 63 16.35 7.67 7.75
N TYR A 64 15.64 6.63 8.20
CA TYR A 64 14.97 6.58 9.51
C TYR A 64 15.65 5.70 10.55
N ASP A 65 16.68 4.94 10.19
CA ASP A 65 17.37 4.06 11.12
C ASP A 65 18.55 4.80 11.77
N PRO A 66 18.50 5.16 13.06
CA PRO A 66 19.59 5.89 13.73
C PRO A 66 20.93 5.13 13.76
N SER A 67 20.93 3.84 13.45
CA SER A 67 22.13 3.01 13.36
C SER A 67 22.70 2.88 11.93
N ALA A 68 21.95 3.32 10.92
CA ALA A 68 22.37 3.25 9.53
C ALA A 68 23.23 4.44 9.10
N ALA A 69 24.13 4.23 8.14
CA ALA A 69 24.98 5.29 7.59
C ALA A 69 24.15 6.35 6.83
N GLY A 70 22.99 5.97 6.29
CA GLY A 70 22.07 6.85 5.57
C GLY A 70 21.14 7.68 6.45
N PHE A 71 21.24 7.56 7.78
CA PHE A 71 20.36 8.26 8.71
C PHE A 71 20.41 9.77 8.56
N VAL A 72 19.25 10.42 8.52
CA VAL A 72 19.15 11.88 8.52
C VAL A 72 18.38 12.34 9.76
N PRO A 73 19.08 12.87 10.78
CA PRO A 73 18.42 13.40 11.97
C PRO A 73 17.41 14.49 11.62
N GLY A 74 16.20 14.37 12.16
CA GLY A 74 15.16 15.39 11.98
C GLY A 74 14.35 15.28 10.68
N ALA A 75 14.62 14.28 9.84
CA ALA A 75 13.81 14.00 8.65
C ALA A 75 12.36 13.63 9.04
N ARG A 76 11.38 14.20 8.32
CA ARG A 76 9.95 14.04 8.60
C ARG A 76 9.22 13.38 7.44
N VAL A 77 8.35 12.42 7.74
CA VAL A 77 7.40 11.89 6.74
C VAL A 77 6.24 12.87 6.63
N ILE A 78 6.05 13.52 5.48
CA ILE A 78 4.98 14.50 5.29
C ILE A 78 3.95 14.06 4.24
N THR A 79 4.28 13.11 3.36
CA THR A 79 3.31 12.52 2.42
C THR A 79 3.44 11.00 2.36
N ALA A 80 2.39 10.34 1.89
CA ALA A 80 2.43 8.94 1.48
C ALA A 80 1.94 8.83 0.03
N ARG A 81 2.72 8.17 -0.82
CA ARG A 81 2.31 7.79 -2.17
C ARG A 81 1.93 6.32 -2.14
N ILE A 82 0.71 6.03 -2.55
CA ILE A 82 0.12 4.68 -2.51
C ILE A 82 -0.18 4.25 -3.94
N TRP A 83 0.14 3.01 -4.27
CA TRP A 83 -0.28 2.34 -5.50
C TRP A 83 -1.13 1.14 -5.16
N LEU A 84 -2.17 0.91 -5.96
CA LEU A 84 -2.99 -0.29 -5.90
C LEU A 84 -3.07 -0.91 -7.28
N VAL A 85 -2.88 -2.22 -7.36
CA VAL A 85 -3.27 -3.02 -8.53
C VAL A 85 -4.55 -3.77 -8.17
N VAL A 86 -5.60 -3.50 -8.95
CA VAL A 86 -6.95 -4.01 -8.73
C VAL A 86 -7.35 -4.87 -9.91
N ARG A 87 -7.71 -6.12 -9.64
CA ARG A 87 -8.24 -7.08 -10.61
C ARG A 87 -9.77 -7.09 -10.58
N GLY A 88 -10.38 -7.30 -11.75
CA GLY A 88 -11.79 -7.65 -11.87
C GLY A 88 -12.17 -8.88 -11.04
N GLN A 89 -13.43 -8.92 -10.60
CA GLN A 89 -13.98 -10.04 -9.82
C GLN A 89 -14.36 -11.23 -10.70
N SER A 90 -14.65 -10.99 -11.97
CA SER A 90 -15.00 -12.01 -12.96
C SER A 90 -13.97 -11.99 -14.08
N ILE A 91 -13.75 -13.16 -14.67
CA ILE A 91 -13.01 -13.27 -15.92
C ILE A 91 -13.74 -12.49 -17.01
N GLU A 92 -12.97 -11.91 -17.93
CA GLU A 92 -13.43 -11.27 -19.14
C GLU A 92 -12.86 -12.07 -20.32
N PRO A 93 -13.53 -13.15 -20.77
CA PRO A 93 -12.96 -14.07 -21.75
C PRO A 93 -12.52 -13.34 -23.03
N GLY A 94 -11.27 -13.55 -23.42
CA GLY A 94 -10.69 -12.90 -24.60
C GLY A 94 -10.12 -11.51 -24.34
N VAL A 95 -10.13 -11.01 -23.10
CA VAL A 95 -9.37 -9.81 -22.75
C VAL A 95 -7.88 -10.09 -22.92
N GLN A 96 -7.20 -9.18 -23.62
CA GLN A 96 -5.75 -9.20 -23.73
C GLN A 96 -5.20 -8.08 -22.87
N ASP A 97 -4.80 -8.39 -21.64
CA ASP A 97 -4.16 -7.43 -20.75
C ASP A 97 -2.64 -7.48 -20.88
N SER A 98 -2.12 -6.94 -21.99
CA SER A 98 -0.67 -6.91 -22.27
C SER A 98 0.06 -5.78 -21.55
N ARG A 99 -0.54 -5.19 -20.51
CA ARG A 99 0.09 -4.14 -19.72
C ARG A 99 1.08 -4.75 -18.74
N ASP A 100 2.24 -4.13 -18.67
CA ASP A 100 3.24 -4.41 -17.65
C ASP A 100 2.94 -3.59 -16.40
N TYR A 101 2.81 -4.24 -15.25
CA TYR A 101 2.37 -3.60 -14.00
C TYR A 101 3.55 -3.32 -13.08
N GLU A 102 3.89 -2.04 -12.97
CA GLU A 102 5.00 -1.57 -12.13
C GLU A 102 4.48 -0.59 -11.05
N PRO A 103 3.80 -1.05 -9.99
CA PRO A 103 3.39 -0.18 -8.89
C PRO A 103 4.58 0.21 -8.02
N GLY A 104 4.86 1.50 -7.90
CA GLY A 104 6.01 1.99 -7.13
C GLY A 104 7.33 1.61 -7.81
N ASP A 105 8.17 0.84 -7.13
CA ASP A 105 9.43 0.29 -7.60
C ASP A 105 9.41 -1.25 -7.73
N VAL A 106 8.21 -1.84 -7.68
CA VAL A 106 8.00 -3.28 -7.84
C VAL A 106 7.58 -3.58 -9.27
N ASP A 107 8.26 -4.53 -9.90
CA ASP A 107 7.87 -5.12 -11.19
C ASP A 107 7.02 -6.37 -10.93
N LEU A 108 5.74 -6.32 -11.34
CA LEU A 108 4.83 -7.46 -11.29
C LEU A 108 4.70 -8.19 -12.63
N GLY A 109 5.27 -7.65 -13.70
CA GLY A 109 5.15 -8.19 -15.04
C GLY A 109 3.78 -8.04 -15.68
N THR A 110 3.59 -8.81 -16.75
CA THR A 110 2.31 -8.96 -17.46
C THR A 110 1.49 -10.13 -16.93
N TYR A 111 0.17 -10.04 -17.03
CA TYR A 111 -0.74 -11.12 -16.66
C TYR A 111 -1.44 -11.72 -17.90
N SER A 112 -1.54 -13.06 -17.96
CA SER A 112 -2.22 -13.79 -19.03
C SER A 112 -3.28 -14.74 -18.45
N ASP A 113 -4.26 -14.19 -17.74
CA ASP A 113 -5.24 -14.95 -16.94
C ASP A 113 -6.70 -14.51 -17.15
N ASP A 114 -7.01 -13.84 -18.26
CA ASP A 114 -8.36 -13.35 -18.63
C ASP A 114 -9.00 -12.39 -17.61
N PHE A 115 -8.22 -11.77 -16.72
CA PHE A 115 -8.73 -10.73 -15.85
C PHE A 115 -8.22 -9.34 -16.26
N ARG A 116 -9.16 -8.40 -16.37
CA ARG A 116 -8.83 -6.99 -16.51
C ARG A 116 -8.30 -6.43 -15.19
N ARG A 117 -7.16 -5.74 -15.24
CA ARG A 117 -6.59 -5.02 -14.10
C ARG A 117 -6.57 -3.51 -14.31
N LEU A 118 -6.50 -2.80 -13.19
CA LEU A 118 -6.30 -1.37 -13.12
C LEU A 118 -5.20 -1.08 -12.10
N GLN A 119 -4.19 -0.31 -12.50
CA GLN A 119 -3.24 0.29 -11.58
C GLN A 119 -3.64 1.74 -11.32
N VAL A 120 -3.75 2.11 -10.05
CA VAL A 120 -3.98 3.50 -9.63
C VAL A 120 -2.90 3.92 -8.65
N SER A 121 -2.60 5.22 -8.63
CA SER A 121 -1.74 5.82 -7.61
C SER A 121 -2.37 7.07 -7.03
N LYS A 122 -2.04 7.37 -5.76
CA LYS A 122 -2.42 8.61 -5.10
C LYS A 122 -1.36 9.06 -4.12
N THR A 123 -1.06 10.35 -4.14
CA THR A 123 -0.23 10.99 -3.11
C THR A 123 -1.13 11.70 -2.11
N ILE A 124 -0.89 11.46 -0.82
CA ILE A 124 -1.69 11.96 0.30
C ILE A 124 -0.77 12.76 1.23
N LEU A 125 -1.18 13.99 1.56
CA LEU A 125 -0.53 14.79 2.59
C LEU A 125 -0.89 14.26 3.99
N LEU A 126 0.12 14.02 4.82
CA LEU A 126 -0.05 13.58 6.20
C LEU A 126 -0.05 14.79 7.13
N ARG A 127 -1.24 15.14 7.64
CA ARG A 127 -1.43 16.36 8.45
C ARG A 127 -0.91 16.24 9.89
N ASN A 128 -0.74 15.02 10.40
CA ASN A 128 -0.27 14.77 11.76
C ASN A 128 1.26 14.76 11.90
N ALA A 129 2.01 15.05 10.82
CA ALA A 129 3.48 15.16 10.86
C ALA A 129 3.99 16.53 11.37
N ARG A 130 3.08 17.48 11.63
CA ARG A 130 3.40 18.81 12.14
C ARG A 130 3.15 18.83 13.65
N THR A 131 4.22 18.76 14.43
CA THR A 131 4.25 19.08 15.87
C THR A 131 5.21 20.22 16.10
#